data_AF-A0A2K9PXS8-F1
#
_entry.id   AF-A0A2K9PXS8-F1
#
_cell.length_a   1.000
_cell.length_b   1.000
_cell.length_c   1.000
_cell.angle_alpha   90.00
_cell.angle_beta   90.00
_cell.angle_gamma   90.00
#
_symmetry.space_group_name_H-M   'P 1'
#
loop_
_entity.id
_entity.type
_entity.pdbx_description
1 polymer ?
#
loop_
_entity_poly.entity_id
_entity_poly.type
_entity_poly.pdbx_seq_one_letter_code
_entity_poly.pdbx_strand_id
1 'polypeptide(L)' 'MESVNRLICEFISNRWIKNAKSKRAFALDHNIDEKTVRRIVGDKKYAMRIETLHKICESRNMKLSDFFIEVEAWGKSVKR' A
#
# COMPACT_ATOMS: atom_id res chain seq x y z
N MET A 1 5.48 18.85 -4.08
CA MET A 1 4.94 17.60 -4.66
C MET A 1 5.01 16.52 -3.61
N GLU A 2 3.88 15.92 -3.22
CA GLU A 2 3.94 14.64 -2.52
C GLU A 2 4.54 13.62 -3.48
N SER A 3 5.54 12.85 -3.01
CA SER A 3 6.15 11.82 -3.83
C SER A 3 5.10 10.73 -4.11
N VAL A 4 5.09 10.19 -5.33
CA VAL A 4 4.23 9.03 -5.70
C VAL A 4 4.36 7.90 -4.67
N ASN A 5 5.56 7.70 -4.13
CA ASN A 5 5.83 6.74 -3.05
C ASN A 5 4.97 6.97 -1.81
N ARG A 6 4.82 8.23 -1.39
CA ARG A 6 3.98 8.60 -0.24
C ARG A 6 2.50 8.32 -0.54
N LEU A 7 2.03 8.68 -1.73
CA LEU A 7 0.64 8.44 -2.14
C LEU A 7 0.30 6.94 -2.12
N ILE A 8 1.20 6.10 -2.65
CA ILE A 8 1.07 4.63 -2.63
C ILE A 8 1.01 4.12 -1.18
N CYS A 9 1.93 4.55 -0.31
CA CYS A 9 1.96 4.10 1.07
C CYS A 9 0.70 4.52 1.84
N GLU A 10 0.24 5.76 1.64
CA GLU A 10 -0.98 6.26 2.29
C GLU A 10 -2.23 5.55 1.79
N PHE A 11 -2.33 5.26 0.49
CA PHE A 11 -3.42 4.46 -0.07
C PHE A 11 -3.48 3.08 0.60
N ILE A 12 -2.37 2.34 0.56
CA ILE A 12 -2.28 0.99 1.14
C ILE A 12 -2.60 1.03 2.64
N SER A 13 -2.06 2.01 3.35
CA SER A 13 -2.29 2.19 4.79
C SER A 13 -3.77 2.42 5.09
N ASN A 14 -4.42 3.37 4.42
CA ASN A 14 -5.79 3.78 4.73
C ASN A 14 -6.85 2.81 4.20
N ARG A 15 -6.65 2.23 3.02
CA ARG A 15 -7.64 1.34 2.40
C ARG A 15 -7.47 -0.11 2.83
N TRP A 16 -6.24 -0.58 3.02
CA TRP A 16 -6.00 -2.01 3.19
C TRP A 16 -5.52 -2.33 4.62
N ILE A 17 -4.43 -1.72 5.09
CA ILE A 17 -3.87 -2.05 6.41
C ILE A 17 -4.83 -1.63 7.54
N LYS A 18 -5.48 -0.47 7.45
CA LYS A 18 -6.43 0.01 8.46
C LYS A 18 -7.64 -0.91 8.66
N ASN A 19 -8.02 -1.64 7.61
CA ASN A 19 -9.14 -2.59 7.64
C ASN A 19 -8.70 -4.02 7.96
N ALA A 20 -7.40 -4.27 8.12
CA ALA A 20 -6.88 -5.58 8.49
C ALA A 20 -6.99 -5.81 10.00
N LYS A 21 -7.12 -7.09 10.41
CA LYS A 21 -7.20 -7.49 11.83
C LYS A 21 -6.01 -7.00 12.65
N SER A 22 -4.82 -7.00 12.06
CA SER A 22 -3.60 -6.43 12.64
C SER A 22 -2.54 -6.25 11.55
N LYS A 23 -1.46 -5.51 11.86
CA LYS A 23 -0.31 -5.36 10.95
C LYS A 23 0.36 -6.71 10.64
N ARG A 24 0.39 -7.62 11.64
CA ARG A 24 0.91 -8.98 11.49
C ARG A 24 0.03 -9.83 10.59
N ALA A 25 -1.29 -9.78 10.77
CA ALA A 25 -2.24 -10.49 9.91
C ALA A 25 -2.08 -10.04 8.45
N PHE A 26 -2.08 -8.72 8.22
CA PHE A 26 -1.83 -8.17 6.89
C PHE A 26 -0.52 -8.65 6.28
N ALA A 27 0.57 -8.67 7.07
CA ALA A 27 1.87 -9.15 6.63
C ALA A 27 1.84 -10.61 6.16
N LEU A 28 1.19 -11.48 6.94
CA LEU A 28 1.02 -12.90 6.61
C LEU A 28 0.15 -13.10 5.37
N ASP A 29 -1.00 -12.43 5.31
CA ASP A 29 -1.96 -12.54 4.20
C ASP A 29 -1.35 -12.11 2.85
N HIS A 30 -0.35 -11.21 2.87
CA HIS A 30 0.29 -10.67 1.67
C HIS A 30 1.73 -11.19 1.48
N ASN A 31 2.16 -12.17 2.28
CA ASN A 31 3.51 -12.78 2.24
C ASN A 31 4.65 -11.73 2.26
N ILE A 32 4.59 -10.79 3.20
CA ILE A 32 5.60 -9.75 3.42
C ILE A 32 5.99 -9.69 4.91
N ASP A 33 7.11 -9.04 5.21
CA ASP A 33 7.52 -8.81 6.60
C ASP A 33 6.63 -7.79 7.31
N GLU A 34 6.32 -8.04 8.58
CA GLU A 34 5.59 -7.07 9.42
C GLU A 34 6.37 -5.73 9.54
N LYS A 35 7.71 -5.77 9.47
CA LYS A 35 8.55 -4.57 9.42
C LYS A 35 8.23 -3.71 8.18
N THR A 36 7.96 -4.34 7.05
CA THR A 36 7.53 -3.65 5.82
C THR A 36 6.18 -2.97 6.03
N VAL A 37 5.22 -3.67 6.63
CA VAL A 37 3.91 -3.09 6.99
C VAL A 37 4.06 -1.89 7.91
N ARG A 38 4.94 -1.95 8.91
CA ARG A 38 5.22 -0.81 9.80
C ARG A 38 5.82 0.38 9.04
N ARG A 39 6.71 0.15 8.07
CA ARG A 39 7.27 1.23 7.22
C ARG A 39 6.21 1.88 6.35
N ILE A 40 5.31 1.09 5.74
CA ILE A 40 4.19 1.62 4.94
C ILE A 40 3.34 2.60 5.76
N VAL A 41 3.09 2.28 7.04
CA VAL A 41 2.24 3.10 7.91
C VAL A 41 3.00 4.29 8.52
N GLY A 42 4.27 4.12 8.87
CA GLY A 42 5.00 5.08 9.72
C GLY A 42 6.08 5.91 9.02
N ASP A 43 6.62 5.46 7.89
CA ASP A 43 7.74 6.11 7.21
C ASP A 43 7.26 6.89 5.98
N LYS A 44 7.14 8.21 6.14
CA LYS A 44 6.69 9.16 5.10
C LYS A 44 7.62 9.22 3.87
N LYS A 45 8.85 8.71 3.99
CA LYS A 45 9.84 8.68 2.91
C LYS A 45 10.05 7.27 2.35
N TYR A 46 9.28 6.29 2.82
CA TYR A 46 9.44 4.91 2.39
C TYR A 46 9.15 4.76 0.89
N ALA A 47 10.12 4.19 0.18
CA ALA A 47 9.95 3.71 -1.18
C ALA A 47 9.90 2.18 -1.14
N MET A 48 8.74 1.63 -1.48
CA MET A 48 8.54 0.19 -1.52
C MET A 48 9.20 -0.41 -2.77
N ARG A 49 9.75 -1.63 -2.65
CA ARG A 49 10.21 -2.40 -3.81
C ARG A 49 9.01 -2.83 -4.65
N ILE A 50 9.15 -2.83 -5.97
CA ILE A 50 8.10 -3.29 -6.91
C ILE A 50 7.66 -4.72 -6.57
N GLU A 51 8.59 -5.61 -6.20
CA GLU A 51 8.29 -6.98 -5.77
C GLU A 51 7.32 -7.03 -4.58
N THR A 52 7.49 -6.14 -3.59
CA THR A 52 6.59 -6.08 -2.43
C THR A 52 5.21 -5.58 -2.85
N LEU A 53 5.16 -4.57 -3.73
CA LEU A 53 3.90 -4.08 -4.26
C LEU A 53 3.16 -5.15 -5.06
N HIS A 54 3.90 -5.92 -5.87
CA HIS A 54 3.37 -7.05 -6.64
C HIS A 54 2.73 -8.09 -5.73
N LYS A 55 3.43 -8.56 -4.70
CA LYS A 55 2.89 -9.53 -3.71
C LYS A 55 1.60 -9.05 -3.06
N ILE A 56 1.55 -7.75 -2.70
CA ILE A 56 0.35 -7.16 -2.11
C ILE A 56 -0.82 -7.14 -3.11
N CYS A 57 -0.56 -6.86 -4.39
CA CYS A 57 -1.60 -6.87 -5.41
C CYS A 57 -2.08 -8.29 -5.74
N GLU A 58 -1.14 -9.25 -5.85
CA GLU A 58 -1.43 -10.66 -6.12
C GLU A 58 -2.31 -11.29 -5.04
N SER A 59 -2.02 -11.08 -3.76
CA SER A 59 -2.85 -11.63 -2.68
C SER A 59 -4.26 -11.03 -2.64
N ARG A 60 -4.47 -9.90 -3.32
CA ARG A 60 -5.78 -9.25 -3.49
C ARG A 60 -6.42 -9.55 -4.85
N ASN A 61 -5.81 -10.43 -5.64
CA ASN A 61 -6.23 -10.75 -7.01
C ASN A 61 -6.40 -9.50 -7.89
N MET A 62 -5.49 -8.54 -7.73
CA MET A 62 -5.50 -7.24 -8.40
C MET A 62 -4.27 -7.13 -9.31
N LYS A 63 -4.44 -6.62 -10.53
CA LYS A 63 -3.30 -6.31 -11.41
C LYS A 63 -2.64 -5.01 -10.98
N LEU A 64 -1.33 -4.90 -11.20
CA LEU A 64 -0.59 -3.65 -10.94
C LEU A 64 -1.16 -2.45 -11.71
N SER A 65 -1.65 -2.64 -12.94
CA SER A 65 -2.30 -1.59 -13.73
C SER A 65 -3.53 -1.02 -13.01
N ASP A 66 -4.37 -1.92 -12.49
CA ASP A 66 -5.63 -1.56 -11.84
C ASP A 66 -5.35 -0.86 -10.51
N PHE A 67 -4.35 -1.35 -9.78
CA PHE A 67 -3.84 -0.69 -8.59
C PHE A 67 -3.43 0.76 -8.85
N PHE A 68 -2.63 1.03 -9.89
CA PHE A 68 -2.19 2.39 -10.18
C PHE A 68 -3.36 3.31 -10.56
N ILE A 69 -4.34 2.79 -11.31
CA ILE A 69 -5.58 3.53 -11.62
C ILE A 69 -6.33 3.90 -10.32
N GLU A 70 -6.48 2.96 -9.39
CA GLU A 70 -7.13 3.22 -8.09
C GLU A 70 -6.37 4.25 -7.25
N VAL A 71 -5.04 4.16 -7.20
CA VAL A 71 -4.20 5.11 -6.46
C VAL A 71 -4.31 6.52 -7.04
N GLU A 72 -4.28 6.65 -8.37
CA GLU A 72 -4.45 7.94 -9.04
C GLU A 72 -5.84 8.53 -8.79
N ALA A 73 -6.90 7.72 -8.88
CA ALA A 73 -8.26 8.13 -8.59
C ALA A 73 -8.42 8.59 -7.13
N TRP A 74 -7.87 7.81 -6.19
CA TRP A 74 -7.86 8.15 -4.77
C TRP A 74 -7.09 9.45 -4.50
N GLY A 75 -5.90 9.61 -5.08
CA GLY A 75 -5.10 10.83 -4.92
C GLY A 75 -5.78 12.10 -5.44
N LYS A 76 -6.63 11.99 -6.46
CA LYS A 76 -7.48 13.11 -6.93
C LYS A 76 -8.61 13.43 -5.92
N SER A 77 -9.14 12.41 -5.23
CA SER A 77 -10.22 12.58 -4.25
C SER A 77 -9.78 13.21 -2.93
N VAL A 78 -8.56 12.92 -2.45
CA VAL A 78 -8.03 13.45 -1.17
C VAL A 78 -7.55 14.91 -1.28
N LYS A 79 -7.30 15.40 -2.49
CA LYS A 79 -6.91 16.79 -2.75
C LYS A 79 -8.10 17.75 -2.93
N ARG A 80 -9.34 17.25 -2.87
CA ARG A 80 -10.57 18.05 -2.93
C ARG A 80 -11.08 18.41 -1.55
#